data_AF-A0A954SVW9-F1
#
_entry.id   AF-A0A954SVW9-F1
#
_cell.length_a   1.000
_cell.length_b   1.000
_cell.length_c   1.000
_cell.angle_alpha   90.00
_cell.angle_beta   90.00
_cell.angle_gamma   90.00
#
_symmetry.space_group_name_H-M   'P 1'
#
loop_
_entity.id
_entity.type
_entity.pdbx_description
1 polymer ?
#
loop_
_entity_poly.entity_id
_entity_poly.type
_entity_poly.pdbx_seq_one_letter_code
_entity_poly.pdbx_strand_id
1 'polypeptide(L)'
;DSLVPSLQNLHWVGLLKSCQAYQAYQQRYISRVDPERVLEFILFNPDFPYSVRFCLKAASENLAAIGGGVDSKSDRGGRAGRLLGRTLLELEYSEPNDVLGTSLRTFLNNIETRCSQVVLAVREQYSLY
;
A
#
# COMPACT_ATOMS: atom_id res chain seq x y z
N ASP A 1 -7.45 23.52 -27.49
CA ASP A 1 -7.26 22.06 -27.48
C ASP A 1 -7.68 21.51 -26.11
N SER A 2 -8.97 21.24 -25.92
CA SER A 2 -9.61 21.12 -24.59
C SER A 2 -10.39 19.81 -24.36
N LEU A 3 -10.14 18.78 -25.18
CA LEU A 3 -10.86 17.50 -25.11
C LEU A 3 -10.09 16.38 -24.37
N VAL A 4 -8.81 16.56 -24.09
CA VAL A 4 -7.96 15.60 -23.34
C VAL A 4 -8.20 15.56 -21.80
N PRO A 5 -8.68 16.64 -21.11
CA PRO A 5 -8.87 16.60 -19.67
C PRO A 5 -9.92 15.58 -19.18
N SER A 6 -10.89 15.23 -20.02
CA SER A 6 -12.00 14.32 -19.65
C SER A 6 -11.55 12.87 -19.59
N LEU A 7 -10.75 12.38 -20.55
CA LEU A 7 -10.31 10.99 -20.58
C LEU A 7 -9.34 10.66 -19.44
N GLN A 8 -8.40 11.57 -19.15
CA GLN A 8 -7.51 11.39 -18.00
C GLN A 8 -8.28 11.38 -16.67
N ASN A 9 -9.27 12.26 -16.51
CA ASN A 9 -10.16 12.21 -15.36
C ASN A 9 -10.90 10.87 -15.26
N LEU A 10 -11.36 10.31 -16.37
CA LEU A 10 -12.03 9.00 -16.39
C LEU A 10 -11.10 7.86 -15.94
N HIS A 11 -9.81 7.90 -16.30
CA HIS A 11 -8.84 6.91 -15.83
C HIS A 11 -8.66 6.94 -14.31
N TRP A 12 -8.51 8.14 -13.71
CA TRP A 12 -8.36 8.29 -12.26
C TRP A 12 -9.65 7.95 -11.50
N VAL A 13 -10.81 8.29 -12.06
CA VAL A 13 -12.10 7.85 -11.53
C VAL A 13 -12.23 6.33 -11.61
N GLY A 14 -11.79 5.71 -12.70
CA GLY A 14 -11.73 4.25 -12.86
C GLY A 14 -10.87 3.60 -11.79
N LEU A 15 -9.66 4.11 -11.56
CA LEU A 15 -8.76 3.64 -10.50
C LEU A 15 -9.42 3.75 -9.12
N LEU A 16 -9.98 4.91 -8.79
CA LEU A 16 -10.70 5.11 -7.54
C LEU A 16 -11.86 4.12 -7.37
N LYS A 17 -12.61 3.83 -8.42
CA LYS A 17 -13.71 2.85 -8.36
C LYS A 17 -13.20 1.42 -8.14
N SER A 18 -12.14 1.02 -8.84
CA SER A 18 -11.52 -0.31 -8.67
C SER A 18 -11.00 -0.55 -7.26
N CYS A 19 -10.50 0.51 -6.60
CA CYS A 19 -10.04 0.45 -5.21
C CYS A 19 -11.15 0.77 -4.19
N GLN A 20 -12.43 0.85 -4.59
CA GLN A 20 -13.54 1.28 -3.71
C GLN A 20 -13.30 2.62 -2.98
N ALA A 21 -12.46 3.46 -3.58
CA ALA A 21 -11.96 4.71 -3.04
C ALA A 21 -12.78 5.93 -3.47
N TYR A 22 -13.63 5.80 -4.50
CA TYR A 22 -14.28 6.96 -5.10
C TYR A 22 -15.11 7.80 -4.10
N GLN A 23 -15.96 7.17 -3.30
CA GLN A 23 -16.77 7.89 -2.30
C GLN A 23 -15.91 8.48 -1.18
N ALA A 24 -14.95 7.72 -0.66
CA ALA A 24 -14.04 8.18 0.39
C ALA A 24 -13.17 9.35 -0.08
N TYR A 25 -12.68 9.29 -1.33
CA TYR A 25 -11.94 10.38 -1.96
C TYR A 25 -12.80 11.64 -2.10
N GLN A 26 -14.05 11.52 -2.58
CA GLN A 26 -14.96 12.66 -2.73
C GLN A 26 -15.33 13.31 -1.38
N GLN A 27 -15.43 12.53 -0.30
CA GLN A 27 -15.63 13.06 1.05
C GLN A 27 -14.40 13.84 1.56
N ARG A 28 -13.20 13.38 1.20
CA ARG A 28 -11.93 13.98 1.63
C ARG A 28 -11.54 15.21 0.79
N TYR A 29 -11.80 15.15 -0.52
CA TYR A 29 -11.41 16.16 -1.49
C TYR A 29 -12.64 16.64 -2.27
N ILE A 30 -13.08 17.87 -1.96
CA ILE A 30 -14.26 18.52 -2.59
C ILE A 30 -13.96 18.99 -4.03
N SER A 31 -12.70 18.99 -4.45
CA SER A 31 -12.26 19.49 -5.75
C SER A 31 -12.38 18.46 -6.88
N ARG A 32 -12.13 18.89 -8.12
CA ARG A 32 -11.89 17.99 -9.26
C ARG A 32 -10.88 16.90 -8.90
N VAL A 33 -11.03 15.75 -9.55
CA VAL A 33 -10.11 14.62 -9.42
C VAL A 33 -8.74 15.06 -9.89
N ASP A 34 -7.77 14.95 -8.98
CA ASP A 34 -6.40 15.35 -9.20
C ASP A 34 -5.52 14.10 -9.12
N PRO A 35 -4.70 13.82 -10.16
CA PRO A 35 -3.86 12.63 -10.22
C PRO A 35 -2.98 12.41 -8.98
N GLU A 36 -2.33 13.48 -8.50
CA GLU A 36 -1.39 13.42 -7.39
C GLU A 36 -2.13 13.09 -6.09
N ARG A 37 -3.27 13.74 -5.86
CA ARG A 37 -4.12 13.45 -4.69
C ARG A 37 -4.70 12.04 -4.71
N VAL A 38 -5.07 11.54 -5.89
CA VAL A 38 -5.58 10.16 -6.02
C VAL A 38 -4.50 9.16 -5.64
N LEU A 39 -3.30 9.34 -6.18
CA LEU A 39 -2.17 8.46 -5.87
C LEU A 39 -1.76 8.58 -4.40
N GLU A 40 -1.68 9.80 -3.84
CA GLU A 40 -1.42 10.02 -2.42
C GLU A 40 -2.43 9.26 -1.55
N PHE A 41 -3.72 9.39 -1.88
CA PHE A 41 -4.80 8.73 -1.16
C PHE A 41 -4.71 7.20 -1.22
N ILE A 42 -4.44 6.63 -2.40
CA ILE A 42 -4.35 5.18 -2.58
C ILE A 42 -3.07 4.60 -1.97
N LEU A 43 -1.97 5.34 -1.95
CA LEU A 43 -0.68 4.82 -1.46
C LEU A 43 -0.51 5.02 0.04
N PHE A 44 -0.79 6.23 0.55
CA PHE A 44 -0.30 6.66 1.85
C PHE A 44 -1.38 6.81 2.93
N ASN A 45 -2.67 6.75 2.59
CA ASN A 45 -3.74 6.99 3.56
C ASN A 45 -3.78 5.88 4.65
N PRO A 46 -3.44 6.16 5.92
CA PRO A 46 -3.38 5.13 6.96
C PRO A 46 -4.75 4.62 7.41
N ASP A 47 -5.83 5.33 7.10
CA ASP A 47 -7.19 5.05 7.60
C ASP A 47 -8.12 4.47 6.52
N PHE A 48 -7.64 4.38 5.28
CA PHE A 48 -8.43 3.86 4.17
C PHE A 48 -8.11 2.37 3.92
N PRO A 49 -9.07 1.44 4.09
CA PRO A 49 -8.81 0.00 4.07
C PRO A 49 -8.18 -0.57 2.79
N TYR A 50 -8.34 0.14 1.67
CA TYR A 50 -7.81 -0.27 0.37
C TYR A 50 -6.53 0.49 -0.02
N SER A 51 -5.99 1.32 0.89
CA SER A 51 -4.69 1.94 0.65
C SER A 51 -3.56 0.92 0.83
N VAL A 52 -2.44 1.16 0.16
CA VAL A 52 -1.25 0.30 0.29
C VAL A 52 -0.73 0.34 1.72
N ARG A 53 -0.66 1.53 2.35
CA ARG A 53 -0.22 1.68 3.74
C ARG A 53 -1.08 0.87 4.70
N PHE A 54 -2.40 0.97 4.59
CA PHE A 54 -3.32 0.24 5.45
C PHE A 54 -3.14 -1.26 5.27
N CYS A 55 -3.16 -1.74 4.02
CA CYS A 55 -3.03 -3.16 3.71
C CYS A 55 -1.72 -3.77 4.24
N LEU A 56 -0.59 -3.08 4.08
CA LEU A 56 0.70 -3.54 4.60
C LEU A 56 0.72 -3.59 6.12
N LYS A 57 0.09 -2.61 6.79
CA LYS A 57 -0.01 -2.58 8.25
C LYS A 57 -0.86 -3.73 8.76
N ALA A 58 -2.05 -3.92 8.18
CA ALA A 58 -2.93 -5.03 8.49
C ALA A 58 -2.26 -6.39 8.24
N ALA A 59 -1.50 -6.54 7.15
CA ALA A 59 -0.72 -7.75 6.89
C ALA A 59 0.33 -8.00 7.97
N SER A 60 1.01 -6.95 8.45
CA SER A 60 1.99 -7.06 9.52
C SER A 60 1.36 -7.45 10.86
N GLU A 61 0.20 -6.87 11.20
CA GLU A 61 -0.56 -7.19 12.41
C GLU A 61 -1.09 -8.63 12.37
N ASN A 62 -1.64 -9.06 11.23
CA ASN A 62 -2.12 -10.42 11.03
C ASN A 62 -0.98 -11.44 11.13
N LEU A 63 0.18 -11.16 10.54
CA LEU A 63 1.33 -12.04 10.63
C LEU A 63 1.87 -12.14 12.06
N ALA A 64 1.87 -11.04 12.82
CA ALA A 64 2.23 -11.05 14.23
C ALA A 64 1.23 -11.88 15.07
N ALA A 65 -0.07 -11.82 14.74
CA ALA A 65 -1.10 -12.62 15.40
C ALA A 65 -0.92 -14.12 15.12
N ILE A 66 -0.61 -14.51 13.88
CA ILE A 66 -0.35 -15.91 13.49
C ILE A 66 0.94 -16.43 14.15
N GLY A 67 1.98 -15.59 14.21
CA GLY A 67 3.27 -15.92 14.83
C GLY A 67 3.26 -16.06 16.36
N GLY A 68 2.12 -15.79 17.02
CA GLY A 68 1.93 -15.91 18.47
C GLY A 68 1.84 -17.34 19.03
N GLY A 69 2.15 -18.36 18.22
CA GLY A 69 2.17 -19.77 18.62
C GLY A 69 3.46 -20.21 19.32
N VAL A 70 3.31 -20.56 20.60
CA VAL A 70 4.16 -21.34 21.52
C VAL A 70 5.56 -20.82 21.91
N ASP A 71 6.47 -20.32 21.06
CA ASP A 71 7.88 -20.18 21.52
C ASP A 71 8.66 -18.87 21.23
N SER A 72 8.09 -17.84 20.60
CA SER A 72 8.91 -16.69 20.15
C SER A 72 8.44 -15.32 20.67
N LYS A 73 8.79 -14.99 21.92
CA LYS A 73 8.75 -13.60 22.42
C LYS A 73 9.71 -12.65 21.66
N SER A 74 10.59 -13.18 20.80
CA SER A 74 11.62 -12.43 20.06
C SER A 74 11.42 -12.37 18.54
N ASP A 75 10.45 -13.07 17.95
CA ASP A 75 10.30 -13.17 16.49
C ASP A 75 8.84 -12.91 16.08
N ARG A 76 8.40 -11.64 16.16
CA ARG A 76 7.02 -11.16 15.93
C ARG A 76 6.51 -11.33 14.47
N GLY A 77 6.74 -12.48 13.85
CA GLY A 77 6.42 -12.79 12.46
C GLY A 77 7.61 -13.20 11.60
N GLY A 78 8.76 -13.57 12.19
CA GLY A 78 9.88 -14.10 11.43
C GLY A 78 10.50 -13.13 10.42
N ARG A 79 11.09 -13.73 9.37
CA ARG A 79 11.65 -13.01 8.22
C ARG A 79 10.57 -12.16 7.52
N ALA A 80 9.35 -12.69 7.41
CA ALA A 80 8.24 -11.99 6.77
C ALA A 80 7.82 -10.72 7.54
N GLY A 81 7.78 -10.78 8.87
CA GLY A 81 7.47 -9.62 9.72
C GLY A 81 8.51 -8.52 9.62
N ARG A 82 9.81 -8.88 9.57
CA ARG A 82 10.89 -7.91 9.36
C ARG A 82 10.80 -7.22 8.01
N LEU A 83 10.48 -7.96 6.95
CA LEU A 83 10.31 -7.40 5.60
C LEU A 83 9.11 -6.44 5.53
N LEU A 84 7.97 -6.81 6.14
CA LEU A 84 6.80 -5.93 6.22
C LEU A 84 7.09 -4.66 7.01
N GLY A 85 7.71 -4.78 8.19
CA GLY A 85 8.07 -3.65 9.03
C GLY A 85 9.00 -2.66 8.31
N ARG A 86 10.02 -3.16 7.60
CA ARG A 86 10.89 -2.32 6.77
C ARG A 86 10.11 -1.60 5.67
N THR A 87 9.25 -2.32 4.95
CA THR A 87 8.45 -1.75 3.86
C THR A 87 7.52 -0.65 4.37
N LEU A 88 6.92 -0.85 5.54
CA LEU A 88 6.04 0.13 6.20
C LEU A 88 6.78 1.39 6.60
N LEU A 89 7.97 1.26 7.21
CA LEU A 89 8.78 2.42 7.58
C LEU A 89 9.20 3.20 6.34
N GLU A 90 9.68 2.52 5.29
CA GLU A 90 10.02 3.19 4.04
C GLU A 90 8.82 3.94 3.44
N LEU A 91 7.62 3.36 3.49
CA LEU A 91 6.39 4.00 3.03
C LEU A 91 5.99 5.21 3.90
N GLU A 92 6.15 5.10 5.22
CA GLU A 92 5.80 6.14 6.19
C GLU A 92 6.74 7.36 6.13
N TYR A 93 8.02 7.14 5.86
CA TYR A 93 9.01 8.21 5.70
C TYR A 93 9.16 8.71 4.25
N SER A 94 8.42 8.13 3.30
CA SER A 94 8.41 8.63 1.93
C SER A 94 7.59 9.92 1.84
N GLU A 95 8.16 10.98 1.29
CA GLU A 95 7.38 12.18 0.96
C GLU A 95 6.52 11.92 -0.28
N PRO A 96 5.20 12.15 -0.22
CA PRO A 96 4.31 11.92 -1.37
C PRO A 96 4.79 12.63 -2.64
N ASN A 97 5.26 13.88 -2.52
CA ASN A 97 5.72 14.66 -3.67
C ASN A 97 6.96 14.05 -4.35
N ASP A 98 7.89 13.48 -3.59
CA ASP A 98 9.07 12.82 -4.13
C ASP A 98 8.71 11.55 -4.92
N VAL A 99 7.72 10.81 -4.43
CA VAL A 99 7.27 9.57 -5.06
C VAL A 99 6.47 9.82 -6.34
N LEU A 100 5.67 10.89 -6.38
CA LEU A 100 4.71 11.14 -7.46
C LEU A 100 5.34 11.77 -8.72
N GLY A 101 6.47 12.48 -8.59
CA GLY A 101 7.05 13.28 -9.69
C GLY A 101 7.90 12.51 -10.72
N THR A 102 8.74 11.55 -10.32
CA THR A 102 9.67 10.87 -11.27
C THR A 102 9.90 9.39 -10.95
N SER A 103 9.57 8.95 -9.73
CA SER A 103 9.90 7.61 -9.24
C SER A 103 8.69 6.71 -8.96
N LEU A 104 7.46 7.11 -9.31
CA LEU A 104 6.25 6.34 -8.97
C LEU A 104 6.33 4.89 -9.46
N ARG A 105 6.73 4.67 -10.71
CA ARG A 105 6.90 3.32 -11.27
C ARG A 105 7.91 2.51 -10.47
N THR A 106 9.07 3.10 -10.17
CA THR A 106 10.12 2.46 -9.38
C THR A 106 9.63 2.14 -7.97
N PHE A 107 8.89 3.06 -7.36
CA PHE A 107 8.30 2.90 -6.05
C PHE A 107 7.29 1.75 -5.99
N LEU A 108 6.38 1.69 -6.98
CA LEU A 108 5.42 0.60 -7.11
C LEU A 108 6.11 -0.75 -7.34
N ASN A 109 7.12 -0.81 -8.22
CA ASN A 109 7.91 -2.02 -8.46
C ASN A 109 8.63 -2.49 -7.18
N ASN A 110 9.14 -1.54 -6.38
CA ASN A 110 9.79 -1.86 -5.11
C ASN A 110 8.79 -2.44 -4.09
N ILE A 111 7.57 -1.89 -4.02
CA ILE A 111 6.49 -2.43 -3.18
C ILE A 111 6.12 -3.84 -3.63
N GLU A 112 5.90 -4.04 -4.93
CA GLU A 112 5.55 -5.35 -5.50
C GLU A 112 6.62 -6.42 -5.22
N THR A 113 7.90 -6.05 -5.42
CA THR A 113 9.04 -6.93 -5.13
C THR A 113 9.05 -7.32 -3.66
N ARG A 114 8.83 -6.38 -2.75
CA ARG A 114 8.81 -6.64 -1.30
C ARG A 114 7.62 -7.49 -0.88
N CYS A 115 6.43 -7.23 -1.42
CA CYS A 115 5.26 -8.09 -1.21
C CYS A 115 5.54 -9.53 -1.63
N SER A 116 6.21 -9.72 -2.78
CA SER A 116 6.60 -11.05 -3.26
C SER A 116 7.58 -11.74 -2.31
N GLN A 117 8.57 -11.01 -1.79
CA GLN A 117 9.51 -11.53 -0.78
C GLN A 117 8.82 -11.90 0.53
N VAL A 118 7.83 -11.12 0.97
CA VAL A 118 7.02 -11.43 2.15
C VAL A 118 6.24 -12.72 1.93
N VAL A 119 5.57 -12.87 0.79
CA VAL A 119 4.81 -14.09 0.46
C VAL A 119 5.71 -15.33 0.48
N LEU A 120 6.90 -15.25 -0.10
CA LEU A 120 7.87 -16.34 -0.07
C LEU A 120 8.34 -16.66 1.35
N ALA A 121 8.64 -15.64 2.16
CA ALA A 121 9.06 -15.83 3.54
C ALA A 121 7.95 -16.43 4.42
N VAL A 122 6.69 -16.04 4.20
CA VAL A 122 5.54 -16.68 4.87
C VAL A 122 5.43 -18.14 4.46
N ARG A 123 5.53 -18.45 3.16
CA ARG A 123 5.48 -19.84 2.68
C ARG A 123 6.59 -20.69 3.31
N GLU A 124 7.84 -20.23 3.30
CA GLU A 124 8.96 -20.95 3.93
C GLU A 124 8.74 -21.19 5.43
N GLN A 125 8.19 -20.20 6.14
CA GLN A 125 7.99 -20.27 7.59
C GLN A 125 6.85 -21.21 8.00
N TYR A 126 5.82 -21.38 7.15
CA TYR A 126 4.60 -22.14 7.49
C TYR A 126 4.37 -23.37 6.59
N SER A 127 5.24 -23.68 5.62
CA SER A 127 5.12 -24.89 4.77
C SER A 127 5.42 -26.21 5.50
N LEU A 128 5.82 -26.15 6.77
CA LEU A 128 6.13 -27.31 7.61
C LEU A 128 5.03 -27.63 8.64
N TYR A 129 3.88 -26.97 8.56
CA TYR A 129 2.67 -27.27 9.35
C TYR A 129 1.55 -27.80 8.46
#